data_AF-L1KRV2-F1
#
_entry.id   AF-L1KRV2-F1
#
_cell.length_a   1.000
_cell.length_b   1.000
_cell.length_c   1.000
_cell.angle_alpha   90.00
_cell.angle_beta   90.00
_cell.angle_gamma   90.00
#
_symmetry.space_group_name_H-M   'P 1'
#
loop_
_entity.id
_entity.type
_entity.pdbx_description
1 polymer ?
#
loop_
_entity_poly.entity_id
_entity_poly.type
_entity_poly.pdbx_seq_one_letter_code
_entity_poly.pdbx_strand_id
1 'polypeptide(L)' 'MTDHAAPGTLAARLTGRPVTGERRLSGALAEVTLDDGRVVVVKLGDVPARPGPRRRACAG' A
#
# COMPACT_ATOMS: atom_id res chain seq x y z
N MET A 1 15.57 -3.00 1.22
CA MET A 1 14.14 -3.00 1.57
C MET A 1 13.56 -1.75 0.98
N THR A 2 12.69 -1.86 -0.03
CA THR A 2 11.99 -0.70 -0.58
C THR A 2 11.20 -0.05 0.55
N ASP A 3 11.51 1.21 0.85
CA ASP A 3 10.70 2.03 1.73
C ASP A 3 9.32 2.17 1.06
N HIS A 4 8.37 1.35 1.50
CA HIS A 4 6.98 1.64 1.21
C HIS A 4 6.67 2.91 2.00
N ALA A 5 6.57 4.03 1.29
CA ALA A 5 6.20 5.31 1.88
C ALA A 5 5.04 5.09 2.87
N ALA A 6 5.21 5.58 4.10
CA ALA A 6 4.28 5.31 5.19
C ALA A 6 2.82 5.63 4.77
N PRO A 7 1.83 4.80 5.13
CA PRO A 7 0.45 4.96 4.68
C PRO A 7 -0.10 6.38 4.87
N GLY A 8 0.18 7.02 6.00
CA GLY A 8 -0.21 8.40 6.29
C GLY A 8 0.41 9.42 5.34
N THR A 9 1.66 9.22 4.91
CA THR A 9 2.30 10.08 3.91
C THR A 9 1.61 9.97 2.55
N LEU A 10 1.22 8.75 2.15
CA LEU A 10 0.46 8.54 0.92
C LEU A 10 -0.94 9.12 1.00
N ALA A 11 -1.64 8.92 2.12
CA ALA A 11 -2.96 9.50 2.36
C ALA A 11 -2.93 11.02 2.26
N ALA A 12 -1.95 11.67 2.92
CA ALA A 12 -1.82 13.13 2.87
C ALA A 12 -1.60 13.65 1.45
N ARG A 13 -0.74 12.98 0.67
CA ARG A 13 -0.46 13.37 -0.71
C ARG A 13 -1.66 13.17 -1.64
N LEU A 14 -2.35 12.03 -1.54
CA LEU A 14 -3.47 11.69 -2.43
C LEU A 14 -4.73 12.49 -2.13
N THR A 15 -4.92 12.88 -0.86
CA THR A 15 -6.11 13.64 -0.44
C THR A 15 -5.86 15.14 -0.34
N GLY A 16 -4.60 15.57 -0.25
CA GLY A 16 -4.22 16.97 0.00
C GLY A 16 -4.52 17.44 1.43
N ARG A 17 -4.71 16.50 2.37
CA ARG A 17 -5.21 16.78 3.72
C ARG A 17 -4.25 16.23 4.79
N PRO A 18 -4.00 16.94 5.89
CA PRO A 18 -3.12 16.45 6.93
C PRO A 18 -3.73 15.25 7.66
N VAL A 19 -2.84 14.39 8.17
CA VAL A 19 -3.18 13.16 8.90
C VAL A 19 -3.09 13.39 10.40
N THR A 20 -4.10 12.93 11.13
CA THR A 20 -4.19 13.04 12.60
C THR A 20 -4.06 11.69 13.30
N GLY A 21 -4.18 10.58 12.57
CA GLY A 21 -3.99 9.25 13.10
C GLY A 21 -3.78 8.20 12.00
N GLU A 22 -3.06 7.13 12.34
CA GLU A 22 -2.85 5.98 11.47
C GLU A 22 -2.99 4.69 12.30
N ARG A 23 -3.69 3.70 11.75
CA ARG A 23 -3.83 2.36 12.33
C ARG A 23 -3.61 1.31 11.26
N ARG A 24 -2.57 0.49 11.39
CA ARG A 24 -2.39 -0.70 10.54
C ARG A 24 -3.49 -1.72 10.80
N LEU A 25 -4.06 -2.24 9.72
CA LEU A 25 -5.07 -3.30 9.76
C LEU A 25 -4.46 -4.67 9.43
N SER A 26 -3.79 -4.78 8.29
CA SER A 26 -3.17 -6.02 7.81
C SER A 26 -1.98 -5.69 6.91
N GLY A 27 -1.21 -6.70 6.46
CA GLY A 27 0.11 -6.56 5.82
C GLY A 27 0.36 -5.26 5.04
N ALA A 28 -0.49 -4.96 4.05
CA ALA A 28 -0.39 -3.81 3.17
C ALA A 28 -1.53 -2.77 3.35
N LEU A 29 -2.33 -2.88 4.41
CA LEU A 29 -3.57 -2.13 4.61
C LEU A 29 -3.53 -1.30 5.90
N ALA A 30 -3.91 -0.03 5.81
CA ALA A 30 -3.99 0.86 6.96
C ALA A 30 -5.23 1.77 6.90
N GLU A 31 -5.82 2.05 8.05
CA GLU A 31 -6.77 3.14 8.27
C GLU A 31 -6.00 4.41 8.60
N VAL A 32 -6.43 5.53 8.05
CA VAL A 32 -5.84 6.85 8.28
C VAL A 32 -6.96 7.84 8.58
N THR A 33 -6.83 8.55 9.70
CA THR A 33 -7.72 9.62 10.08
C THR A 33 -7.18 10.93 9.53
N LEU A 34 -8.01 11.65 8.78
CA LEU A 34 -7.70 12.98 8.27
C LEU A 34 -8.18 14.04 9.26
N ASP A 35 -7.65 15.25 9.13
CA ASP A 35 -7.97 16.41 9.98
C ASP A 35 -9.44 16.87 9.97
N ASP A 36 -10.26 16.54 8.96
CA ASP A 36 -11.71 16.78 8.98
C ASP A 36 -12.52 15.63 9.58
N GLY A 37 -11.85 14.67 10.22
CA GLY A 37 -12.50 13.54 10.84
C GLY A 37 -12.91 12.43 9.87
N ARG A 38 -12.64 12.54 8.56
CA ARG A 38 -12.82 11.40 7.64
C ARG A 38 -11.78 10.32 7.92
N VAL A 39 -12.21 9.07 7.86
CA VAL A 39 -11.33 7.90 7.89
C VAL A 39 -11.22 7.34 6.47
N VAL A 40 -9.99 7.15 6.01
CA VAL A 40 -9.69 6.56 4.70
C VAL A 40 -8.87 5.29 4.86
N VAL A 41 -9.04 4.34 3.94
CA VAL A 41 -8.27 3.10 3.92
C VAL A 41 -7.23 3.18 2.80
N VAL A 42 -5.95 3.08 3.18
CA VAL A 42 -4.83 3.00 2.24
C VAL A 42 -4.51 1.54 1.98
N LYS A 43 -4.44 1.18 0.69
CA LYS A 43 -3.99 -0.14 0.23
C LYS A 43 -2.67 0.03 -0.50
N LEU A 44 -1.60 -0.51 0.06
CA LEU A 44 -0.31 -0.61 -0.61
C LEU A 44 -0.39 -1.78 -1.59
N GLY A 45 0.02 -1.55 -2.83
CA GLY A 45 0.14 -2.63 -3.80
C GLY A 45 1.26 -3.58 -3.38
N ASP A 46 0.97 -4.87 -3.32
CA ASP A 46 2.02 -5.89 -3.23
C ASP A 46 2.80 -5.86 -4.55
N VAL A 47 4.14 -5.80 -4.47
CA VAL A 47 4.96 -5.86 -5.67
C VAL A 47 4.82 -7.29 -6.21
N PRO A 48 4.28 -7.51 -7.42
CA PRO A 48 4.08 -8.87 -7.91
C PRO A 48 5.42 -9.59 -7.90
N ALA A 49 5.45 -10.73 -7.19
CA ALA A 49 6.63 -11.57 -7.15
C ALA A 49 7.11 -11.80 -8.58
N ARG A 50 8.39 -11.50 -8.83
CA ARG A 50 8.99 -11.66 -10.17
C ARG A 50 8.64 -13.06 -10.66
N PRO A 51 7.94 -13.21 -11.79
CA PRO A 51 7.60 -14.53 -12.29
C PRO A 51 8.89 -15.32 -12.44
N GLY A 52 8.93 -16.51 -11.86
CA GLY A 52 10.06 -17.43 -11.98
C GLY A 52 10.34 -17.74 -13.45
N PRO A 53 11.54 -18.27 -13.78
CA PRO A 53 11.86 -18.62 -15.15
C PRO A 53 10.78 -19.53 -15.73
N ARG A 54 10.16 -19.11 -16.85
CA ARG A 54 9.19 -19.95 -17.55
C ARG A 54 9.92 -21.18 -18.06
N ARG A 55 9.66 -22.35 -17.46
CA ARG A 55 10.10 -23.63 -18.03
C ARG A 55 9.41 -23.78 -19.38
N ARG A 56 10.18 -23.77 -20.47
CA ARG A 56 9.69 -24.27 -21.76
C ARG A 56 9.43 -25.77 -21.57
N ALA A 57 8.18 -26.19 -21.74
CA ALA A 57 7.89 -27.60 -21.93
C ALA A 57 8.46 -27.98 -23.32
N CYS A 58 9.26 -29.04 -23.37
CA CYS A 58 9.68 -29.63 -24.64
C CYS A 58 8.44 -30.23 -25.31
N ALA A 59 8.10 -29.76 -26.52
CA ALA A 59 7.19 -30.48 -27.39
C ALA A 59 7.97 -31.67 -27.96
N GLY A 60 7.56 -32.88 -27.59
CA GLY A 60 7.98 -34.13 -28.22
C GLY A 60 6.97 -34.56 -29.27
#